data_AF-A0A068MZL5-F1
#
_entry.id   AF-A0A068MZL5-F1
#
_cell.length_a   1.000
_cell.length_b   1.000
_cell.length_c   1.000
_cell.angle_alpha   90.00
_cell.angle_beta   90.00
_cell.angle_gamma   90.00
#
_symmetry.space_group_name_H-M   'P 1'
#
loop_
_entity.id
_entity.type
_entity.pdbx_description
1 polymer ?
#
loop_
_entity_poly.entity_id
_entity_poly.type
_entity_poly.pdbx_seq_one_letter_code
_entity_poly.pdbx_strand_id
1 'polypeptide(L)' 'MAKTAIKPTTLYEIDYLLWTEEIIAQLKARDFEHLDVENLIDEIEDLGRSQKRELRQRLGTLLEHLLKRIYVEMPQEYNG' A
#
# COMPACT_ATOMS: atom_id res chain seq x y z
N MET A 1 -15.38 -26.78 10.05
CA MET A 1 -14.94 -27.03 8.66
C MET A 1 -13.48 -26.61 8.55
N ALA A 2 -12.64 -27.45 7.94
CA ALA A 2 -11.18 -27.35 7.99
C ALA A 2 -10.67 -26.06 7.32
N LYS A 3 -9.76 -25.35 8.00
CA LYS A 3 -8.95 -24.29 7.39
C LYS A 3 -8.03 -24.97 6.37
N THR A 4 -8.36 -24.88 5.10
CA THR A 4 -7.46 -25.26 4.01
C THR A 4 -6.23 -24.36 4.10
N ALA A 5 -5.07 -24.95 4.40
CA ALA A 5 -3.79 -24.26 4.31
C ALA A 5 -3.57 -23.92 2.83
N ILE A 6 -3.70 -22.64 2.50
CA ILE A 6 -3.38 -22.11 1.17
C ILE A 6 -1.86 -22.27 1.02
N LYS A 7 -1.43 -23.19 0.16
CA LYS A 7 -0.05 -23.20 -0.32
C LYS A 7 0.15 -21.89 -1.09
N PRO A 8 1.20 -21.11 -0.80
CA PRO A 8 1.47 -19.93 -1.59
C PRO A 8 1.74 -20.41 -3.02
N THR A 9 0.88 -20.00 -3.95
CA THR A 9 0.79 -20.56 -5.31
C THR A 9 1.58 -19.70 -6.30
N THR A 10 1.91 -18.46 -5.93
CA THR A 10 2.65 -17.51 -6.78
C THR A 10 3.90 -17.00 -6.07
N LEU A 11 4.92 -16.60 -6.85
CA LEU A 11 6.14 -16.00 -6.31
C LEU A 11 5.83 -14.73 -5.51
N TYR A 12 4.81 -13.98 -5.90
CA TYR A 12 4.25 -12.85 -5.16
C TYR A 12 3.90 -13.20 -3.70
N GLU A 13 3.24 -14.35 -3.47
CA GLU A 13 2.82 -14.79 -2.13
C GLU A 13 3.98 -15.36 -1.29
N ILE A 14 5.05 -15.83 -1.93
CA ILE A 14 6.21 -16.48 -1.28
C ILE A 14 7.30 -15.46 -0.96
N ASP A 15 7.64 -14.63 -1.94
CA ASP A 15 8.74 -13.66 -1.89
C ASP A 15 8.42 -12.46 -2.80
N TYR A 16 7.76 -11.47 -2.21
CA TYR A 16 7.38 -10.22 -2.86
C TYR A 16 8.58 -9.44 -3.40
N LEU A 17 9.73 -9.48 -2.72
CA LEU A 17 10.92 -8.76 -3.17
C LEU A 17 11.44 -9.38 -4.46
N LEU A 18 11.59 -10.70 -4.48
CA LEU A 18 12.04 -11.44 -5.66
C LEU A 18 11.06 -11.28 -6.82
N TRP A 19 9.75 -11.34 -6.56
CA TRP A 19 8.72 -11.08 -7.58
C TRP A 19 8.85 -9.69 -8.19
N THR A 20 9.08 -8.66 -7.37
CA THR A 20 9.26 -7.28 -7.85
C THR A 20 10.51 -7.14 -8.73
N GLU A 21 11.61 -7.78 -8.35
CA GLU A 21 12.85 -7.80 -9.14
C GLU A 21 12.65 -8.49 -10.50
N GLU A 22 11.91 -9.59 -10.54
CA GLU A 22 11.56 -10.30 -11.78
C GLU A 22 10.68 -9.46 -12.70
N ILE A 23 9.61 -8.83 -12.18
CA ILE A 23 8.76 -7.90 -12.93
C ILE A 23 9.60 -6.77 -13.53
N ILE A 24 10.50 -6.16 -12.75
CA ILE A 24 11.38 -5.09 -13.23
C ILE A 24 12.32 -5.59 -14.33
N ALA A 25 12.86 -6.80 -14.21
CA ALA A 25 13.74 -7.39 -15.20
C ALA A 25 12.98 -7.66 -16.52
N GLN A 26 11.77 -8.23 -16.45
CA GLN A 26 10.90 -8.50 -17.59
C GLN A 26 10.46 -7.21 -18.29
N LEU A 27 10.06 -6.17 -17.52
CA LEU A 27 9.72 -4.86 -18.06
C LEU A 27 10.91 -4.20 -18.79
N LYS A 28 12.12 -4.31 -18.25
CA LYS A 28 13.35 -3.81 -18.91
C LYS A 28 13.66 -4.58 -20.20
N ALA A 29 13.43 -5.89 -20.19
CA ALA A 29 13.60 -6.76 -21.36
C ALA A 29 12.48 -6.60 -22.40
N ARG A 30 11.38 -5.89 -22.07
CA ARG A 30 10.13 -5.84 -22.84
C ARG A 30 9.54 -7.22 -23.11
N ASP A 31 9.77 -8.15 -22.20
CA ASP A 31 9.22 -9.50 -22.24
C ASP A 31 7.85 -9.50 -21.57
N PHE A 32 6.83 -9.19 -22.37
CA PHE A 32 5.45 -9.15 -21.91
C PHE A 32 4.76 -10.53 -21.95
N GLU A 33 5.41 -11.56 -22.51
CA GLU A 33 4.85 -12.91 -22.56
C GLU A 33 4.93 -13.61 -21.21
N HIS A 34 5.98 -13.32 -20.43
CA HIS A 34 6.21 -13.90 -19.10
C HIS A 34 5.85 -12.94 -17.96
N LEU A 35 5.38 -11.73 -18.28
CA LEU A 35 5.00 -10.74 -17.29
C LEU A 35 3.73 -11.19 -16.55
N ASP A 36 3.81 -11.21 -15.22
CA ASP A 36 2.67 -11.48 -14.35
C ASP A 36 1.77 -10.23 -14.26
N VAL A 37 1.01 -10.00 -15.33
CA VAL A 37 0.19 -8.80 -15.55
C VAL A 37 -0.92 -8.66 -14.51
N GLU A 38 -1.53 -9.77 -14.07
CA GLU A 38 -2.65 -9.73 -13.11
C GLU A 38 -2.20 -9.19 -11.76
N ASN A 39 -1.13 -9.76 -11.17
CA ASN A 39 -0.59 -9.27 -9.90
C ASN A 39 -0.04 -7.83 -10.04
N LEU A 40 0.49 -7.46 -11.21
CA LEU A 40 0.95 -6.09 -11.47
C LEU A 40 -0.20 -5.07 -11.52
N ILE A 41 -1.33 -5.42 -12.13
CA ILE A 41 -2.52 -4.55 -12.18
C ILE A 41 -3.06 -4.36 -10.75
N ASP A 42 -3.23 -5.44 -9.99
CA ASP A 42 -3.71 -5.37 -8.61
C ASP A 42 -2.82 -4.49 -7.74
N GLU A 43 -1.49 -4.63 -7.86
CA GLU A 43 -0.53 -3.82 -7.11
C GLU A 43 -0.61 -2.32 -7.49
N ILE A 44 -0.77 -2.00 -8.78
CA ILE A 44 -0.93 -0.60 -9.24
C ILE A 44 -2.24 0.00 -8.73
N GLU A 45 -3.33 -0.77 -8.74
CA GLU A 45 -4.61 -0.33 -8.21
C GLU A 45 -4.54 -0.12 -6.68
N ASP A 46 -3.88 -1.03 -5.96
CA ASP A 46 -3.69 -0.95 -4.52
C ASP A 46 -2.75 0.17 -4.10
N LEU A 47 -1.74 0.49 -4.92
CA LEU A 47 -0.89 1.66 -4.72
C LEU A 47 -1.72 2.95 -4.77
N GLY A 48 -2.64 3.06 -5.73
CA GLY A 48 -3.57 4.20 -5.82
C GLY A 48 -4.54 4.29 -4.63
N ARG A 49 -5.06 3.14 -4.16
CA ARG A 49 -5.96 3.07 -3.01
C ARG A 49 -5.25 3.41 -1.69
N SER A 50 -4.04 2.90 -1.48
CA SER A 50 -3.24 3.11 -0.27
C SER A 50 -2.81 4.58 -0.11
N GLN A 51 -2.28 5.20 -1.17
CA GLN A 51 -1.91 6.62 -1.16
C GLN A 51 -3.11 7.53 -0.88
N LYS A 52 -4.26 7.24 -1.51
CA LYS A 52 -5.50 8.00 -1.28
C LYS A 52 -6.02 7.85 0.16
N ARG A 53 -5.91 6.64 0.73
CA ARG A 53 -6.28 6.36 2.12
C ARG A 53 -5.35 7.08 3.09
N GLU A 54 -4.05 7.01 2.88
CA GLU A 54 -3.04 7.69 3.69
C GLU A 54 -3.22 9.21 3.65
N LEU A 55 -3.44 9.78 2.46
CA LEU A 55 -3.73 11.20 2.30
C LEU A 55 -4.97 11.61 3.10
N ARG A 56 -6.04 10.81 3.05
CA ARG A 56 -7.27 11.08 3.83
C ARG A 56 -7.01 11.02 5.33
N GLN A 57 -6.25 10.04 5.82
CA GLN A 57 -5.92 9.92 7.23
C GLN A 57 -5.08 11.11 7.71
N ARG A 58 -4.02 11.46 6.97
CA ARG A 58 -3.17 12.63 7.27
C ARG A 58 -3.97 13.94 7.25
N LEU A 59 -4.88 14.12 6.29
CA LEU A 59 -5.79 15.26 6.25
C LEU A 59 -6.76 15.27 7.44
N GLY A 60 -7.30 14.12 7.83
CA GLY A 60 -8.16 13.99 9.00
C GLY A 60 -7.45 14.42 10.29
N THR A 61 -6.25 13.88 10.53
CA THR A 61 -5.39 14.26 11.66
C THR A 61 -5.04 15.74 11.64
N LEU A 62 -4.70 16.30 10.47
CA LEU A 62 -4.42 17.72 10.33
C LEU A 62 -5.63 18.59 10.69
N LEU A 63 -6.83 18.25 10.20
CA LEU A 63 -8.07 18.96 10.52
C LEU A 63 -8.41 18.85 12.01
N GLU A 64 -8.20 17.70 12.63
CA GLU A 64 -8.37 17.51 14.07
C GLU A 64 -7.45 18.43 14.87
N HIS A 65 -6.16 18.52 14.51
CA HIS A 65 -5.21 19.43 15.15
C HIS A 65 -5.61 20.90 14.99
N LEU A 66 -6.08 21.29 13.80
CA LEU A 66 -6.55 22.66 13.54
C LEU A 66 -7.79 23.01 14.37
N LEU A 67 -8.76 22.10 14.47
CA LEU A 67 -9.97 22.30 15.26
C LEU A 67 -9.66 22.38 16.76
N LYS A 68 -8.81 21.49 17.28
CA LYS A 68 -8.33 21.55 18.66
C LYS A 68 -7.68 22.90 18.96
N ARG A 69 -6.85 23.40 18.06
CA ARG A 69 -6.14 24.68 18.26
C ARG A 69 -7.05 25.91 18.24
N ILE A 70 -8.14 25.89 17.48
CA ILE A 70 -9.05 27.04 17.35
C ILE A 70 -10.11 27.05 18.45
N TYR A 71 -10.61 25.89 18.85
CA TYR A 71 -11.80 25.79 19.70
C TYR A 71 -11.53 25.24 21.09
N VAL A 72 -10.35 24.69 21.35
CA VAL A 72 -9.98 24.17 22.65
C VAL A 72 -8.79 24.97 23.19
N GLU A 73 -9.00 25.70 24.28
CA GLU A 73 -7.88 26.25 25.05
C GLU A 73 -7.11 25.08 25.69
N MET A 74 -6.12 24.54 24.97
CA MET A 74 -5.19 23.54 25.49
C MET A 74 -3.85 24.22 25.81
N PRO A 75 -3.53 24.47 27.09
CA PRO A 75 -2.36 25.27 27.43
C PRO A 75 -1.01 24.61 27.12
N GLN A 76 -0.92 23.28 26.94
CA GLN A 76 0.39 22.62 26.80
C GLN A 76 0.32 21.13 26.45
N GLU A 77 -0.36 20.72 25.37
CA GLU A 77 -0.18 19.36 24.85
C GLU A 77 0.03 19.39 23.34
N TYR A 78 1.28 19.64 22.95
CA TYR A 78 1.79 19.42 21.60
C TYR A 78 3.01 18.50 21.72
N ASN A 79 2.77 17.19 21.68
CA ASN A 79 3.81 16.21 21.36
C ASN A 79 3.55 15.78 19.92
N GLY A 80 4.30 16.41 19.00
CA GLY A 80 4.37 15.97 17.61
C GLY A 80 4.97 14.58 17.47
#